data_AF-A0A1L7W8L2-F1
#
_entry.id   AF-A0A1L7W8L2-F1
#
_cell.length_a   1.000
_cell.length_b   1.000
_cell.length_c   1.000
_cell.angle_alpha   90.00
_cell.angle_beta   90.00
_cell.angle_gamma   90.00
#
_symmetry.space_group_name_H-M   'P 1'
#
loop_
_entity.id
_entity.type
_entity.pdbx_description
1 polymer ?
#
loop_
_entity_poly.entity_id
_entity_poly.type
_entity_poly.pdbx_seq_one_letter_code
_entity_poly.pdbx_strand_id
1 'polypeptide(L)'
;MKPSLLVFAPKGDTDIALRKPNFRSHKEPLPEASDSEAAEEEHEEDEKGKDKAQDDQKQLKRPAWGYYKDVTSSIQSLDDLRNLKPSYDGQNVELCYRVSSAHLILASPVFKAMLDGPFKESSHNKDGRFEVKTSECSAEALLILLDIMHGHHRDVPKTIEFSLLTEMAILVDYYECHEIVEMFAENWIASVILEDDIEESDYQTNMSRLFISWVFGKIELFNSVVYSIIKLTARPIRTDLPLPSTILDSLEQRRQSFTQQFLDKIYELLDSFWSSDGGYAQLRFGGPSPRERPS
;
A
#
# COMPACT_ATOMS: atom_id res chain seq x y z
N MET A 1 -5.70 27.71 -19.93
CA MET A 1 -5.08 28.13 -18.66
C MET A 1 -6.01 27.71 -17.55
N LYS A 2 -5.45 27.11 -16.50
CA LYS A 2 -6.16 26.62 -15.31
C LYS A 2 -6.76 27.81 -14.52
N PRO A 3 -8.09 27.92 -14.36
CA PRO A 3 -8.73 29.06 -13.69
C PRO A 3 -8.54 29.08 -12.17
N SER A 4 -8.40 27.93 -11.53
CA SER A 4 -8.09 27.80 -10.10
C SER A 4 -7.45 26.45 -9.78
N LEU A 5 -6.94 26.28 -8.56
CA LEU A 5 -6.25 25.06 -8.12
C LEU A 5 -7.07 23.77 -8.39
N LEU A 6 -8.40 23.83 -8.20
CA LEU A 6 -9.30 22.68 -8.28
C LEU A 6 -10.12 22.63 -9.57
N VAL A 7 -9.99 23.64 -10.44
CA VAL A 7 -10.73 23.71 -11.70
C VAL A 7 -9.72 23.63 -12.84
N PHE A 8 -9.64 22.47 -13.49
CA PHE A 8 -8.69 22.19 -14.57
C PHE A 8 -9.26 22.60 -15.93
N ALA A 9 -10.58 22.42 -16.11
CA ALA A 9 -11.27 22.81 -17.32
C ALA A 9 -12.38 23.84 -16.98
N PRO A 10 -12.32 25.08 -17.50
CA PRO A 10 -13.38 26.08 -17.30
C PRO A 10 -14.77 25.61 -17.78
N LYS A 11 -14.78 24.78 -18.83
CA LYS A 11 -15.98 24.12 -19.36
C LYS A 11 -16.01 22.63 -19.02
N GLY A 12 -15.36 22.26 -17.91
CA GLY A 12 -15.32 20.88 -17.44
C GLY A 12 -16.74 20.34 -17.26
N ASP A 13 -16.96 19.14 -17.77
CA ASP A 13 -18.22 18.41 -17.76
C ASP A 13 -18.22 17.29 -16.71
N THR A 14 -17.16 17.19 -15.90
CA THR A 14 -17.00 16.16 -14.88
C THR A 14 -16.56 16.76 -13.56
N ASP A 15 -17.23 16.37 -12.47
CA ASP A 15 -16.81 16.61 -11.09
C ASP A 15 -16.21 15.31 -10.52
N ILE A 16 -14.94 15.34 -10.10
CA ILE A 16 -14.34 14.25 -9.31
C ILE A 16 -14.48 14.63 -7.83
N ALA A 17 -15.31 13.88 -7.10
CA ALA A 17 -15.49 14.01 -5.66
C ALA A 17 -14.52 13.08 -4.92
N LEU A 18 -13.50 13.66 -4.28
CA LEU A 18 -12.55 12.97 -3.40
C LEU A 18 -13.06 12.97 -1.97
N ARG A 19 -13.36 11.78 -1.45
CA ARG A 19 -13.84 11.53 -0.09
C ARG A 19 -12.71 11.09 0.83
N LYS A 20 -12.71 11.55 2.09
CA LYS A 20 -11.65 11.24 3.06
C LYS A 20 -10.24 11.49 2.48
N PRO A 21 -9.93 12.72 2.03
CA PRO A 21 -8.63 13.07 1.49
C PRO A 21 -7.50 12.78 2.48
N ASN A 22 -6.32 12.44 1.96
CA ASN A 22 -5.09 12.23 2.72
C ASN A 22 -5.22 11.14 3.81
N PHE A 23 -6.08 10.15 3.59
CA PHE A 23 -6.42 9.12 4.57
C PHE A 23 -5.20 8.36 5.10
N ARG A 24 -4.27 7.96 4.22
CA ARG A 24 -3.05 7.22 4.60
C ARG A 24 -2.13 8.03 5.53
N SER A 25 -1.97 9.33 5.30
CA SER A 25 -1.17 10.23 6.14
C SER A 25 -1.74 10.46 7.54
N HIS A 26 -3.00 10.07 7.77
CA HIS A 26 -3.72 10.24 9.03
C HIS A 26 -4.17 8.93 9.67
N LYS A 27 -3.67 7.77 9.21
CA LYS A 27 -3.92 6.49 9.89
C LYS A 27 -3.31 6.55 11.29
N GLU A 28 -4.11 6.23 12.30
CA GLU A 28 -3.56 5.89 13.62
C GLU A 28 -2.72 4.60 13.50
N PRO A 29 -1.59 4.49 14.22
CA PRO A 29 -0.79 3.27 14.24
C PRO A 29 -1.68 2.08 14.62
N LEU A 30 -1.63 1.01 13.83
CA LEU A 30 -2.25 -0.25 14.24
C LEU A 30 -1.64 -0.68 15.58
N PRO A 31 -2.44 -1.11 16.57
CA PRO A 31 -1.89 -1.68 17.78
C PRO A 31 -0.95 -2.83 17.38
N GLU A 32 0.29 -2.77 17.88
CA GLU A 32 1.26 -3.84 17.68
C GLU A 32 0.58 -5.16 18.03
N ALA A 33 0.61 -6.11 17.11
CA ALA A 33 0.09 -7.45 17.36
C ALA A 33 0.86 -8.00 18.56
N SER A 34 0.23 -7.96 19.73
CA SER A 34 0.70 -8.68 20.90
C SER A 34 0.72 -10.15 20.54
N ASP A 35 1.88 -10.78 20.66
CA ASP A 35 2.02 -12.22 20.58
C ASP A 35 1.08 -12.87 21.60
N SER A 36 -0.06 -13.36 21.12
CA SER A 36 -0.88 -14.33 21.82
C SER A 36 -1.55 -15.23 20.78
N GLU A 37 -0.80 -16.23 20.33
CA GLU A 37 -1.40 -17.51 19.96
C GLU A 37 -1.90 -18.19 21.24
N ALA A 38 -3.21 -18.44 21.32
CA ALA A 38 -3.77 -19.67 21.86
C ALA A 38 -5.32 -19.64 21.78
N ALA A 39 -5.85 -20.49 20.90
CA ALA A 39 -7.11 -21.23 21.04
C ALA A 39 -8.43 -20.40 20.95
N GLU A 40 -9.49 -20.82 20.27
CA GLU A 40 -9.96 -22.15 19.86
C GLU A 40 -10.67 -22.05 18.50
N GLU A 41 -10.34 -22.96 17.59
CA GLU A 41 -11.19 -23.33 16.47
C GLU A 41 -12.31 -24.23 17.01
N GLU A 42 -13.57 -23.88 16.79
CA GLU A 42 -14.67 -24.85 16.85
C GLU A 42 -15.26 -25.03 15.44
N HIS A 43 -14.88 -26.15 14.85
CA HIS A 43 -15.57 -26.83 13.75
C HIS A 43 -16.74 -27.64 14.33
N GLU A 44 -17.95 -27.48 13.77
CA GLU A 44 -18.95 -28.56 13.74
C GLU A 44 -19.63 -28.60 12.37
N GLU A 45 -19.50 -29.75 11.70
CA GLU A 45 -20.25 -30.12 10.49
C GLU A 45 -21.48 -30.98 10.84
N ASP A 46 -22.58 -30.71 10.13
CA ASP A 46 -23.64 -31.58 9.59
C ASP A 46 -24.57 -32.46 10.48
N GLU A 47 -25.90 -32.23 10.40
CA GLU A 47 -26.77 -33.02 9.47
C GLU A 47 -28.25 -32.52 9.36
N LYS A 48 -28.68 -32.38 8.10
CA LYS A 48 -30.02 -32.54 7.45
C LYS A 48 -31.35 -32.37 8.20
N GLY A 49 -32.24 -31.55 7.61
CA GLY A 49 -33.70 -31.72 7.74
C GLY A 49 -34.59 -30.65 7.07
N LYS A 50 -34.86 -30.81 5.76
CA LYS A 50 -36.00 -30.34 4.91
C LYS A 50 -36.91 -29.16 5.34
N ASP A 51 -37.01 -28.21 4.40
CA ASP A 51 -38.19 -27.46 3.93
C ASP A 51 -39.13 -26.80 4.94
N LYS A 52 -39.06 -25.46 5.00
CA LYS A 52 -40.19 -24.59 4.64
C LYS A 52 -39.75 -23.12 4.51
N ALA A 53 -40.05 -22.55 3.36
CA ALA A 53 -39.89 -21.14 3.05
C ALA A 53 -40.70 -20.27 4.01
N GLN A 54 -40.05 -19.29 4.64
CA GLN A 54 -40.70 -18.04 4.97
C GLN A 54 -39.67 -16.90 5.03
N ASP A 55 -39.97 -15.92 4.19
CA ASP A 55 -39.26 -14.67 3.92
C ASP A 55 -39.27 -13.78 5.17
N ASP A 56 -38.16 -13.72 5.89
CA ASP A 56 -37.88 -12.69 6.88
C ASP A 56 -36.55 -12.04 6.53
N GLN A 57 -36.63 -11.00 5.68
CA GLN A 57 -35.56 -10.04 5.44
C GLN A 57 -35.17 -9.39 6.77
N LYS A 58 -34.24 -10.01 7.51
CA LYS A 58 -33.48 -9.35 8.55
C LYS A 58 -32.57 -8.35 7.84
N GLN A 59 -33.09 -7.15 7.62
CA GLN A 59 -32.37 -6.00 7.11
C GLN A 59 -31.11 -5.83 7.96
N LEU A 60 -29.99 -6.31 7.43
CA LEU A 60 -28.67 -5.86 7.84
C LEU A 60 -28.67 -4.36 7.55
N LYS A 61 -28.88 -3.55 8.58
CA LYS A 61 -28.89 -2.09 8.47
C LYS A 61 -27.54 -1.68 7.90
N ARG A 62 -27.51 -1.43 6.59
CA ARG A 62 -26.42 -0.73 5.92
C ARG A 62 -26.20 0.57 6.70
N PRO A 63 -24.97 0.88 7.14
CA PRO A 63 -24.72 2.16 7.79
C PRO A 63 -25.18 3.26 6.82
N ALA A 64 -25.96 4.20 7.35
CA ALA A 64 -26.52 5.32 6.61
C ALA A 64 -25.40 6.01 5.80
N TRP A 65 -25.67 6.37 4.54
CA TRP A 65 -24.78 7.24 3.77
C TRP A 65 -24.44 8.47 4.62
N GLY A 66 -23.21 8.51 5.15
CA GLY A 66 -22.74 9.64 5.95
C GLY A 66 -22.72 10.89 5.08
N TYR A 67 -23.32 11.97 5.57
CA TYR A 67 -23.29 13.27 4.91
C TYR A 67 -21.86 13.79 4.90
N TYR A 68 -21.23 13.84 3.72
CA TYR A 68 -19.88 14.39 3.58
C TYR A 68 -19.94 15.91 3.67
N LYS A 69 -18.97 16.51 4.36
CA LYS A 69 -18.78 17.96 4.40
C LYS A 69 -17.96 18.36 3.18
N ASP A 70 -18.60 18.99 2.21
CA ASP A 70 -17.91 19.62 1.07
C ASP A 70 -17.10 20.83 1.57
N VAL A 71 -15.78 20.79 1.34
CA VAL A 71 -14.85 21.86 1.71
C VAL A 71 -14.21 22.54 0.49
N THR A 72 -14.70 22.26 -0.72
CA THR A 72 -14.11 22.72 -1.98
C THR A 72 -13.89 24.24 -2.01
N SER A 73 -14.87 25.02 -1.54
CA SER A 73 -14.78 26.49 -1.50
C SER A 73 -13.75 27.02 -0.50
N SER A 74 -13.32 26.20 0.46
CA SER A 74 -12.39 26.60 1.51
C SER A 74 -10.93 26.41 1.11
N ILE A 75 -10.65 25.67 0.04
CA ILE A 75 -9.29 25.42 -0.44
C ILE A 75 -8.83 26.59 -1.31
N GLN A 76 -7.82 27.33 -0.86
CA GLN A 76 -7.28 28.50 -1.56
C GLN A 76 -5.83 28.30 -2.00
N SER A 77 -5.12 27.38 -1.36
CA SER A 77 -3.70 27.11 -1.58
C SER A 77 -3.40 25.62 -1.62
N LEU A 78 -2.20 25.28 -2.10
CA LEU A 78 -1.68 23.91 -2.06
C LEU A 78 -1.47 23.43 -0.61
N ASP A 79 -1.13 24.35 0.31
CA ASP A 79 -0.94 24.00 1.72
C ASP A 79 -2.27 23.66 2.40
N ASP A 80 -3.38 24.31 2.02
CA ASP A 80 -4.72 23.91 2.51
C ASP A 80 -5.05 22.47 2.09
N LEU A 81 -4.68 22.10 0.86
CA LEU A 81 -4.91 20.78 0.28
C LEU A 81 -4.09 19.69 1.00
N ARG A 82 -2.82 19.98 1.26
CA ARG A 82 -1.88 19.10 1.98
C ARG A 82 -2.31 18.84 3.41
N ASN A 83 -2.78 19.87 4.09
CA ASN A 83 -3.18 19.80 5.49
C ASN A 83 -4.64 19.34 5.69
N LEU A 84 -5.33 18.98 4.61
CA LEU A 84 -6.72 18.57 4.67
C LEU A 84 -6.87 17.21 5.36
N LYS A 85 -7.70 17.15 6.40
CA LYS A 85 -7.95 15.91 7.15
C LYS A 85 -9.07 15.08 6.50
N PRO A 86 -9.06 13.74 6.67
CA PRO A 86 -10.12 12.88 6.12
C PRO A 86 -11.49 13.12 6.77
N SER A 87 -11.52 13.61 8.01
CA SER A 87 -12.74 13.94 8.76
C SER A 87 -12.49 15.01 9.82
N TYR A 88 -13.53 15.78 10.16
CA TYR A 88 -13.57 16.68 11.32
C TYR A 88 -14.76 16.33 12.20
N ASP A 89 -14.55 16.19 13.51
CA ASP A 89 -15.61 15.93 14.50
C ASP A 89 -16.53 14.74 14.13
N GLY A 90 -15.94 13.66 13.59
CA GLY A 90 -16.66 12.47 13.15
C GLY A 90 -17.38 12.61 11.79
N GLN A 91 -17.32 13.78 11.15
CA GLN A 91 -17.86 14.02 9.83
C GLN A 91 -16.79 13.88 8.74
N ASN A 92 -17.00 12.99 7.78
CA ASN A 92 -16.10 12.79 6.65
C ASN A 92 -16.08 14.02 5.73
N VAL A 93 -14.91 14.32 5.19
CA VAL A 93 -14.68 15.44 4.28
C VAL A 93 -14.77 14.98 2.82
N GLU A 94 -15.29 15.85 1.96
CA GLU A 94 -15.27 15.69 0.50
C GLU A 94 -14.73 16.97 -0.17
N LEU A 95 -13.99 16.77 -1.25
CA LEU A 95 -13.37 17.82 -2.07
C LEU A 95 -13.65 17.54 -3.55
N CYS A 96 -14.08 18.54 -4.31
CA CYS A 96 -14.41 18.39 -5.71
C CYS A 96 -13.36 19.03 -6.63
N TYR A 97 -12.91 18.27 -7.64
CA TYR A 97 -12.13 18.77 -8.75
C TYR A 97 -12.99 18.86 -10.02
N ARG A 98 -12.98 20.01 -10.68
CA ARG A 98 -13.68 20.21 -11.96
C ARG A 98 -12.74 19.93 -13.13
N VAL A 99 -13.07 18.92 -13.92
CA VAL A 99 -12.21 18.36 -14.97
C VAL A 99 -12.98 18.10 -16.25
N SER A 100 -12.27 17.70 -17.30
CA SER A 100 -12.85 17.31 -18.59
C SER A 100 -12.85 15.79 -18.75
N SER A 101 -14.03 15.20 -18.96
CA SER A 101 -14.22 13.76 -19.22
C SER A 101 -13.31 13.28 -20.35
N ALA A 102 -13.25 14.02 -21.46
CA ALA A 102 -12.45 13.67 -22.63
C ALA A 102 -10.96 13.51 -22.32
N HIS A 103 -10.40 14.35 -21.44
CA HIS A 103 -9.00 14.22 -21.02
C HIS A 103 -8.80 12.98 -20.14
N LEU A 104 -9.71 12.73 -19.20
CA LEU A 104 -9.66 11.53 -18.35
C LEU A 104 -9.77 10.24 -19.16
N ILE A 105 -10.74 10.17 -20.08
CA ILE A 105 -11.01 9.01 -20.95
C ILE A 105 -9.81 8.69 -21.84
N LEU A 106 -9.16 9.73 -22.39
CA LEU A 106 -7.98 9.57 -23.23
C LEU A 106 -6.78 9.08 -22.40
N ALA A 107 -6.65 9.57 -21.17
CA ALA A 107 -5.52 9.32 -20.28
C ALA A 107 -5.56 7.97 -19.56
N SER A 108 -6.74 7.42 -19.32
CA SER A 108 -6.93 6.28 -18.41
C SER A 108 -8.04 5.35 -18.89
N PRO A 109 -7.75 4.04 -19.05
CA PRO A 109 -8.79 3.06 -19.38
C PRO A 109 -9.81 2.90 -18.24
N VAL A 110 -9.40 3.14 -16.99
CA VAL A 110 -10.28 3.09 -15.82
C VAL A 110 -11.28 4.23 -15.85
N PHE A 111 -10.84 5.47 -16.10
CA PHE A 111 -11.78 6.59 -16.27
C PHE A 111 -12.68 6.41 -17.49
N LYS A 112 -12.15 5.85 -18.60
CA LYS A 112 -12.96 5.46 -19.74
C LYS A 112 -14.06 4.48 -19.36
N ALA A 113 -13.73 3.42 -18.63
CA ALA A 113 -14.71 2.44 -18.17
C ALA A 113 -15.77 3.07 -17.24
N MET A 114 -15.38 4.02 -16.39
CA MET A 114 -16.31 4.74 -15.49
C MET A 114 -17.27 5.66 -16.26
N LEU A 115 -16.77 6.42 -17.23
CA LEU A 115 -17.52 7.49 -17.91
C LEU A 115 -18.28 7.03 -19.15
N ASP A 116 -17.78 6.02 -19.87
CA ASP A 116 -18.45 5.44 -21.04
C ASP A 116 -19.23 4.15 -20.71
N GLY A 117 -19.04 3.60 -19.50
CA GLY A 117 -19.62 2.32 -19.09
C GLY A 117 -21.08 2.40 -18.59
N PRO A 118 -21.67 1.27 -18.18
CA PRO A 118 -23.04 1.18 -17.67
C PRO A 118 -23.18 1.62 -16.20
N PHE A 119 -22.17 2.31 -15.65
CA PHE A 119 -22.11 2.66 -14.24
C PHE A 119 -22.87 3.96 -13.93
N LYS A 120 -22.98 4.33 -12.65
CA LYS A 120 -23.69 5.56 -12.27
C LYS A 120 -22.91 6.81 -12.68
N GLU A 121 -21.60 6.67 -12.76
CA GLU A 121 -20.62 7.68 -13.13
C GLU A 121 -20.80 8.17 -14.57
N SER A 122 -21.36 7.34 -15.46
CA SER A 122 -21.72 7.71 -16.84
C SER A 122 -23.07 8.43 -16.96
N SER A 123 -23.79 8.62 -15.85
CA SER A 123 -25.02 9.40 -15.81
C SER A 123 -24.72 10.85 -15.41
N HIS A 124 -25.36 11.79 -16.09
CA HIS A 124 -25.24 13.20 -15.76
C HIS A 124 -26.08 13.54 -14.51
N ASN A 125 -25.51 14.36 -13.64
CA ASN A 125 -26.20 14.93 -12.47
C ASN A 125 -27.20 16.02 -12.89
N LYS A 126 -27.85 16.64 -11.91
CA LYS A 126 -28.87 17.69 -12.13
C LYS A 126 -28.34 18.90 -12.91
N ASP A 127 -27.04 19.13 -12.88
CA ASP A 127 -26.38 20.21 -13.58
C ASP A 127 -25.84 19.80 -14.96
N GLY A 128 -26.15 18.58 -15.42
CA GLY A 128 -25.68 18.07 -16.70
C GLY A 128 -24.19 17.74 -16.72
N ARG A 129 -23.61 17.28 -15.59
CA ARG A 129 -22.20 16.87 -15.48
C ARG A 129 -22.05 15.44 -14.98
N PHE A 130 -20.99 14.76 -15.38
CA PHE A 130 -20.60 13.48 -14.78
C PHE A 130 -20.12 13.68 -13.34
N GLU A 131 -20.38 12.70 -12.47
CA GLU A 131 -19.93 12.70 -11.08
C GLU A 131 -19.13 11.42 -10.82
N VAL A 132 -17.81 11.57 -10.71
CA VAL A 132 -16.89 10.47 -10.40
C VAL A 132 -16.53 10.53 -8.93
N LYS A 133 -16.63 9.40 -8.22
CA LYS A 133 -16.33 9.31 -6.80
C LYS A 133 -15.05 8.53 -6.59
N THR A 134 -14.10 9.15 -5.89
CA THR A 134 -12.88 8.50 -5.40
C THR A 134 -12.77 8.73 -3.90
N SER A 135 -12.01 7.87 -3.21
CA SER A 135 -11.88 7.98 -1.77
C SER A 135 -10.50 7.56 -1.28
N GLU A 136 -10.11 8.11 -0.12
CA GLU A 136 -8.96 7.64 0.67
C GLU A 136 -7.60 7.76 -0.03
N CYS A 137 -7.48 8.64 -1.04
CA CYS A 137 -6.22 8.97 -1.69
C CYS A 137 -5.70 10.37 -1.32
N SER A 138 -4.41 10.60 -1.59
CA SER A 138 -3.78 11.92 -1.45
C SER A 138 -4.41 12.96 -2.38
N ALA A 139 -4.84 14.07 -1.79
CA ALA A 139 -5.45 15.17 -2.53
C ALA A 139 -4.42 15.90 -3.42
N GLU A 140 -3.18 16.02 -2.95
CA GLU A 140 -2.09 16.59 -3.75
C GLU A 140 -1.67 15.67 -4.90
N ALA A 141 -1.52 14.36 -4.64
CA ALA A 141 -1.15 13.42 -5.70
C ALA A 141 -2.21 13.40 -6.81
N LEU A 142 -3.49 13.40 -6.45
CA LEU A 142 -4.59 13.47 -7.42
C LEU A 142 -4.56 14.79 -8.20
N LEU A 143 -4.27 15.91 -7.55
CA LEU A 143 -4.13 17.20 -8.24
C LEU A 143 -3.02 17.16 -9.29
N ILE A 144 -1.85 16.64 -8.94
CA ILE A 144 -0.70 16.54 -9.86
C ILE A 144 -1.04 15.63 -11.03
N LEU A 145 -1.68 14.47 -10.76
CA LEU A 145 -2.09 13.54 -11.81
C LEU A 145 -3.08 14.20 -12.77
N LEU A 146 -4.03 14.96 -12.25
CA LEU A 146 -4.99 15.71 -13.08
C LEU A 146 -4.31 16.82 -13.89
N ASP A 147 -3.28 17.48 -13.36
CA ASP A 147 -2.50 18.46 -14.14
C ASP A 147 -1.75 17.79 -15.31
N ILE A 148 -1.22 16.57 -15.11
CA ILE A 148 -0.64 15.77 -16.18
C ILE A 148 -1.70 15.41 -17.23
N MET A 149 -2.84 14.84 -16.81
CA MET A 149 -3.93 14.44 -17.71
C MET A 149 -4.47 15.59 -18.55
N HIS A 150 -4.45 16.83 -18.03
CA HIS A 150 -4.94 18.03 -18.73
C HIS A 150 -3.83 18.80 -19.46
N GLY A 151 -2.59 18.31 -19.47
CA GLY A 151 -1.49 18.97 -20.16
C GLY A 151 -0.98 20.25 -19.47
N HIS A 152 -1.29 20.45 -18.19
CA HIS A 152 -0.82 21.58 -17.39
C HIS A 152 0.60 21.33 -16.84
N HIS A 153 1.52 20.87 -17.68
CA HIS A 153 2.85 20.40 -17.26
C HIS A 153 3.72 21.48 -16.59
N ARG A 154 3.39 22.77 -16.75
CA ARG A 154 4.06 23.88 -16.04
C ARG A 154 3.76 23.90 -14.54
N ASP A 155 2.62 23.35 -14.15
CA ASP A 155 2.16 23.26 -12.76
C ASP A 155 2.59 21.94 -12.11
N VAL A 156 3.15 21.00 -12.89
CA VAL A 156 3.67 19.72 -12.40
C VAL A 156 5.04 19.95 -11.74
N PRO A 157 5.22 19.55 -10.46
CA PRO A 157 6.49 19.77 -9.76
C PRO A 157 7.61 18.95 -10.38
N LYS A 158 8.81 19.54 -10.49
CA LYS A 158 10.00 18.84 -10.99
C LYS A 158 10.49 17.77 -10.02
N THR A 159 10.33 18.01 -8.71
CA THR A 159 10.74 17.11 -7.64
C THR A 159 9.59 16.98 -6.66
N ILE A 160 9.44 15.79 -6.05
CA ILE A 160 8.42 15.53 -5.04
C ILE A 160 9.04 14.78 -3.86
N GLU A 161 8.37 14.76 -2.72
CA GLU A 161 8.81 13.95 -1.57
C GLU A 161 8.52 12.47 -1.81
N PHE A 162 9.26 11.60 -1.11
CA PHE A 162 9.13 10.14 -1.21
C PHE A 162 7.71 9.63 -0.90
N SER A 163 7.08 10.19 0.12
CA SER A 163 5.70 9.87 0.50
C SER A 163 4.72 10.21 -0.63
N LEU A 164 4.88 11.38 -1.25
CA LEU A 164 4.04 11.81 -2.37
C LEU A 164 4.28 10.98 -3.63
N LEU A 165 5.51 10.54 -3.89
CA LEU A 165 5.82 9.60 -4.98
C LEU A 165 5.15 8.24 -4.77
N THR A 166 5.09 7.77 -3.52
CA THR A 166 4.37 6.54 -3.16
C THR A 166 2.87 6.69 -3.44
N GLU A 167 2.26 7.79 -3.00
CA GLU A 167 0.84 8.09 -3.29
C GLU A 167 0.58 8.22 -4.79
N MET A 168 1.50 8.81 -5.55
CA MET A 168 1.41 8.89 -7.01
C MET A 168 1.45 7.50 -7.65
N ALA A 169 2.34 6.61 -7.21
CA ALA A 169 2.40 5.24 -7.70
C ALA A 169 1.06 4.50 -7.49
N ILE A 170 0.39 4.72 -6.34
CA ILE A 170 -0.93 4.14 -6.05
C ILE A 170 -1.96 4.62 -7.08
N LEU A 171 -1.99 5.93 -7.37
CA LEU A 171 -2.94 6.48 -8.32
C LEU A 171 -2.65 6.03 -9.76
N VAL A 172 -1.38 5.96 -10.14
CA VAL A 172 -0.95 5.54 -11.48
C VAL A 172 -1.35 4.10 -11.76
N ASP A 173 -1.11 3.20 -10.79
CA ASP A 173 -1.54 1.80 -10.85
C ASP A 173 -3.07 1.70 -10.88
N TYR A 174 -3.76 2.38 -9.95
CA TYR A 174 -5.22 2.32 -9.84
C TYR A 174 -5.96 2.82 -11.09
N TYR A 175 -5.50 3.92 -11.69
CA TYR A 175 -6.10 4.48 -12.91
C TYR A 175 -5.46 3.96 -14.19
N GLU A 176 -4.49 3.05 -14.10
CA GLU A 176 -3.77 2.46 -15.23
C GLU A 176 -3.24 3.50 -16.23
N CYS A 177 -2.62 4.57 -15.73
CA CYS A 177 -2.19 5.72 -16.55
C CYS A 177 -0.67 5.92 -16.57
N HIS A 178 0.07 4.80 -16.62
CA HIS A 178 1.53 4.75 -16.59
C HIS A 178 2.20 5.62 -17.66
N GLU A 179 1.73 5.53 -18.91
CA GLU A 179 2.35 6.16 -20.09
C GLU A 179 2.45 7.70 -19.96
N ILE A 180 1.39 8.35 -19.48
CA ILE A 180 1.37 9.83 -19.40
C ILE A 180 2.20 10.36 -18.23
N VAL A 181 2.47 9.53 -17.22
CA VAL A 181 3.22 9.92 -16.00
C VAL A 181 4.70 9.57 -16.13
N GLU A 182 5.06 8.64 -17.01
CA GLU A 182 6.40 8.05 -17.14
C GLU A 182 7.52 9.10 -17.08
N MET A 183 7.51 10.10 -17.97
CA MET A 183 8.55 11.13 -18.06
C MET A 183 8.73 11.93 -16.77
N PHE A 184 7.66 12.15 -15.99
CA PHE A 184 7.75 12.85 -14.71
C PHE A 184 8.27 11.92 -13.61
N ALA A 185 7.77 10.68 -13.60
CA ALA A 185 8.17 9.65 -12.66
C ALA A 185 9.66 9.33 -12.73
N GLU A 186 10.25 9.29 -13.93
CA GLU A 186 11.70 9.07 -14.08
C GLU A 186 12.52 10.12 -13.32
N ASN A 187 12.14 11.39 -13.46
CA ASN A 187 12.83 12.48 -12.79
C ASN A 187 12.59 12.46 -11.27
N TRP A 188 11.36 12.15 -10.84
CA TRP A 188 11.03 12.03 -9.41
C TRP A 188 11.79 10.89 -8.74
N ILE A 189 11.80 9.70 -9.35
CA ILE A 189 12.51 8.52 -8.84
C ILE A 189 14.00 8.81 -8.70
N ALA A 190 14.63 9.35 -9.75
CA ALA A 190 16.06 9.68 -9.73
C ALA A 190 16.42 10.74 -8.68
N SER A 191 15.47 11.63 -8.32
CA SER A 191 15.71 12.68 -7.32
C SER A 191 15.56 12.24 -5.87
N VAL A 192 14.84 11.14 -5.60
CA VAL A 192 14.43 10.77 -4.23
C VAL A 192 14.94 9.39 -3.81
N ILE A 193 15.18 8.48 -4.77
CA ILE A 193 15.62 7.13 -4.47
C ILE A 193 17.11 7.02 -4.76
N LEU A 194 17.91 7.02 -3.69
CA LEU A 194 19.34 6.75 -3.74
C LEU A 194 19.58 5.27 -3.39
N GLU A 195 20.32 4.56 -4.24
CA GLU A 195 20.55 3.12 -4.06
C GLU A 195 21.37 2.82 -2.80
N ASP A 196 22.29 3.72 -2.44
CA ASP A 196 23.13 3.59 -1.24
C ASP A 196 22.30 3.54 0.06
N ASP A 197 21.08 4.11 0.06
CA ASP A 197 20.21 4.16 1.24
C ASP A 197 19.38 2.87 1.46
N ILE A 198 19.39 1.92 0.51
CA ILE A 198 18.46 0.79 0.52
C ILE A 198 18.70 -0.16 1.71
N GLU A 199 19.96 -0.46 2.05
CA GLU A 199 20.27 -1.37 3.17
C GLU A 199 20.07 -0.69 4.54
N GLU A 200 20.20 0.64 4.61
CA GLU A 200 20.06 1.40 5.86
C GLU A 200 18.62 1.80 6.19
N SER A 201 17.73 1.72 5.20
CA SER A 201 16.33 2.13 5.35
C SER A 201 15.47 1.11 6.09
N ASP A 202 14.43 1.62 6.76
CA ASP A 202 13.46 0.76 7.42
C ASP A 202 12.63 -0.07 6.43
N TYR A 203 11.97 -1.10 6.99
CA TYR A 203 11.13 -2.04 6.24
C TYR A 203 10.02 -1.35 5.43
N GLN A 204 9.31 -0.38 6.01
CA GLN A 204 8.18 0.28 5.35
C GLN A 204 8.68 1.13 4.16
N THR A 205 9.78 1.85 4.34
CA THR A 205 10.43 2.61 3.27
C THR A 205 10.85 1.69 2.12
N ASN A 206 11.44 0.53 2.42
CA ASN A 206 11.77 -0.46 1.40
C ASN A 206 10.53 -1.08 0.73
N MET A 207 9.43 -1.34 1.45
CA MET A 207 8.17 -1.76 0.83
C MET A 207 7.61 -0.69 -0.13
N SER A 208 7.70 0.60 0.21
CA SER A 208 7.32 1.68 -0.69
C SER A 208 8.21 1.75 -1.93
N ARG A 209 9.54 1.59 -1.80
CA ARG A 209 10.45 1.50 -2.96
C ARG A 209 10.15 0.29 -3.84
N LEU A 210 9.85 -0.86 -3.23
CA LEU A 210 9.44 -2.07 -3.96
C LEU A 210 8.18 -1.81 -4.78
N PHE A 211 7.18 -1.17 -4.18
CA PHE A 211 5.95 -0.83 -4.89
C PHE A 211 6.18 0.18 -6.01
N ILE A 212 6.90 1.28 -5.75
CA ILE A 212 7.25 2.29 -6.77
C ILE A 212 7.99 1.64 -7.95
N SER A 213 9.00 0.83 -7.67
CA SER A 213 9.79 0.17 -8.72
C SER A 213 8.98 -0.84 -9.52
N TRP A 214 8.02 -1.52 -8.90
CA TRP A 214 7.09 -2.40 -9.59
C TRP A 214 6.15 -1.63 -10.53
N VAL A 215 5.46 -0.60 -10.02
CA VAL A 215 4.52 0.23 -10.80
C VAL A 215 5.21 0.85 -12.01
N PHE A 216 6.39 1.44 -11.82
CA PHE A 216 7.13 2.13 -12.88
C PHE A 216 8.14 1.25 -13.63
N GLY A 217 8.10 -0.08 -13.45
CA GLY A 217 8.94 -1.02 -14.21
C GLY A 217 10.45 -0.84 -14.03
N LYS A 218 10.91 -0.33 -12.88
CA LYS A 218 12.34 -0.12 -12.60
C LYS A 218 12.98 -1.40 -12.05
N ILE A 219 13.34 -2.30 -12.97
CA ILE A 219 13.81 -3.67 -12.67
C ILE A 219 15.06 -3.69 -11.75
N GLU A 220 16.03 -2.81 -11.99
CA GLU A 220 17.27 -2.77 -11.20
C GLU A 220 16.98 -2.39 -9.73
N LEU A 221 16.23 -1.30 -9.53
CA LEU A 221 15.75 -0.88 -8.22
C LEU A 221 14.90 -1.97 -7.55
N PHE A 222 13.98 -2.58 -8.29
CA PHE A 222 13.13 -3.66 -7.78
C PHE A 222 13.98 -4.81 -7.22
N ASN A 223 14.96 -5.28 -7.98
CA ASN A 223 15.82 -6.38 -7.57
C ASN A 223 16.71 -6.02 -6.36
N SER A 224 17.23 -4.80 -6.32
CA SER A 224 18.04 -4.32 -5.18
C SER A 224 17.22 -4.30 -3.88
N VAL A 225 16.00 -3.76 -3.95
CA VAL A 225 15.09 -3.70 -2.80
C VAL A 225 14.61 -5.10 -2.39
N VAL A 226 14.29 -5.98 -3.33
CA VAL A 226 13.95 -7.40 -3.06
C VAL A 226 15.07 -8.09 -2.28
N TYR A 227 16.32 -7.90 -2.70
CA TYR A 227 17.47 -8.48 -2.04
C TYR A 227 17.60 -7.97 -0.59
N SER A 228 17.49 -6.66 -0.39
CA SER A 228 17.50 -6.04 0.94
C SER A 228 16.39 -6.60 1.85
N ILE A 229 15.14 -6.67 1.35
CA ILE A 229 14.01 -7.19 2.12
C ILE A 229 14.24 -8.65 2.54
N ILE A 230 14.68 -9.52 1.62
CA ILE A 230 14.94 -10.93 1.92
C ILE A 230 16.04 -11.09 2.97
N LYS A 231 17.11 -10.29 2.86
CA LYS A 231 18.29 -10.37 3.72
C LYS A 231 18.03 -9.83 5.13
N LEU A 232 17.27 -8.74 5.26
CA LEU A 232 17.15 -7.97 6.51
C LEU A 232 15.83 -8.22 7.27
N THR A 233 14.83 -8.83 6.63
CA THR A 233 13.51 -9.00 7.27
C THR A 233 13.38 -10.37 7.95
N ALA A 234 13.31 -10.37 9.28
CA ALA A 234 13.07 -11.59 10.06
C ALA A 234 11.60 -12.02 10.05
N ARG A 235 10.66 -11.07 9.99
CA ARG A 235 9.22 -11.29 10.08
C ARG A 235 8.60 -11.62 8.71
N PRO A 236 7.37 -12.18 8.67
CA PRO A 236 6.63 -12.35 7.43
C PRO A 236 6.43 -11.02 6.71
N ILE A 237 6.57 -11.04 5.39
CA ILE A 237 6.41 -9.86 4.55
C ILE A 237 4.94 -9.46 4.51
N ARG A 238 4.64 -8.24 4.93
CA ARG A 238 3.31 -7.63 4.95
C ARG A 238 3.38 -6.16 4.53
N THR A 239 2.34 -5.65 3.86
CA THR A 239 2.26 -4.24 3.48
C THR A 239 0.80 -3.82 3.35
N ASP A 240 0.53 -2.53 3.50
CA ASP A 240 -0.76 -1.90 3.20
C ASP A 240 -0.79 -1.25 1.80
N LEU A 241 0.28 -1.42 1.02
CA LEU A 241 0.36 -1.01 -0.38
C LEU A 241 -0.33 -2.04 -1.28
N PRO A 242 -0.93 -1.62 -2.40
CA PRO A 242 -1.66 -2.50 -3.30
C PRO A 242 -0.71 -3.32 -4.19
N LEU A 243 0.26 -4.01 -3.59
CA LEU A 243 1.10 -4.96 -4.31
C LEU A 243 0.29 -6.23 -4.63
N PRO A 244 0.40 -6.77 -5.86
CA PRO A 244 -0.19 -8.07 -6.20
C PRO A 244 0.22 -9.16 -5.21
N SER A 245 -0.75 -9.99 -4.78
CA SER A 245 -0.48 -11.09 -3.85
C SER A 245 0.57 -12.05 -4.41
N THR A 246 0.57 -12.27 -5.73
CA THR A 246 1.57 -13.11 -6.41
C THR A 246 3.00 -12.64 -6.16
N ILE A 247 3.23 -11.33 -6.08
CA ILE A 247 4.54 -10.75 -5.76
C ILE A 247 4.88 -10.97 -4.29
N LEU A 248 3.92 -10.71 -3.39
CA LEU A 248 4.10 -10.90 -1.96
C LEU A 248 4.38 -12.37 -1.61
N ASP A 249 3.60 -13.29 -2.17
CA ASP A 249 3.74 -14.74 -1.97
C ASP A 249 5.10 -15.23 -2.48
N SER A 250 5.51 -14.77 -3.67
CA SER A 250 6.82 -15.11 -4.24
C SER A 250 7.98 -14.57 -3.40
N LEU A 251 7.83 -13.36 -2.86
CA LEU A 251 8.85 -12.71 -2.04
C LEU A 251 8.99 -13.42 -0.69
N GLU A 252 7.87 -13.75 -0.04
CA GLU A 252 7.85 -14.50 1.22
C GLU A 252 8.40 -15.92 1.04
N GLN A 253 8.01 -16.62 -0.02
CA GLN A 253 8.55 -17.95 -0.34
C GLN A 253 10.08 -17.90 -0.51
N ARG A 254 10.58 -16.87 -1.21
CA ARG A 254 12.02 -16.69 -1.42
C ARG A 254 12.74 -16.37 -0.10
N ARG A 255 12.14 -15.53 0.75
CA ARG A 255 12.68 -15.21 2.08
C ARG A 255 12.78 -16.45 2.96
N GLN A 256 11.72 -17.28 3.02
CA GLN A 256 11.71 -18.53 3.77
C GLN A 256 12.76 -19.51 3.25
N SER A 257 12.86 -19.68 1.93
CA SER A 257 13.86 -20.55 1.32
C SER A 257 15.29 -20.10 1.63
N PHE A 258 15.56 -18.79 1.60
CA PHE A 258 16.87 -18.24 1.94
C PHE A 258 17.22 -18.48 3.42
N THR A 259 16.28 -18.20 4.33
CA THR A 259 16.44 -18.45 5.76
C THR A 259 16.69 -19.92 6.05
N GLN A 260 15.94 -20.83 5.42
CA GLN A 260 16.12 -22.26 5.60
C GLN A 260 17.51 -22.71 5.13
N GLN A 261 17.92 -22.32 3.92
CA GLN A 261 19.24 -22.65 3.38
C GLN A 261 20.38 -22.09 4.25
N PHE A 262 20.18 -20.93 4.86
CA PHE A 262 21.16 -20.33 5.77
C PHE A 262 21.27 -21.14 7.08
N LEU A 263 20.14 -21.50 7.68
CA LEU A 263 20.10 -22.33 8.88
C LEU A 263 20.67 -23.73 8.64
N ASP A 264 20.33 -24.37 7.52
CA ASP A 264 20.85 -25.68 7.14
C ASP A 264 22.39 -25.67 7.10
N LYS A 265 22.99 -24.65 6.48
CA LYS A 265 24.45 -24.48 6.44
C LYS A 265 25.07 -24.27 7.82
N ILE A 266 24.39 -23.55 8.72
CA ILE A 266 24.87 -23.38 10.10
C ILE A 266 24.82 -24.72 10.84
N TYR A 267 23.75 -25.49 10.70
CA TYR A 267 23.62 -26.80 11.32
C TYR A 267 24.64 -27.79 10.76
N GLU A 268 24.88 -27.82 9.44
CA GLU A 268 25.93 -28.64 8.81
C GLU A 268 27.32 -28.30 9.36
N LEU A 269 27.65 -27.02 9.51
CA LEU A 269 28.92 -26.59 10.10
C LEU A 269 29.04 -27.00 11.57
N LEU A 270 27.97 -26.85 12.34
CA LEU A 270 27.91 -27.23 13.74
C LEU A 270 28.14 -28.74 13.89
N ASP A 271 27.43 -29.57 13.13
CA ASP A 271 27.57 -31.03 13.13
C ASP A 271 28.99 -31.47 12.73
N SER A 272 29.61 -30.77 11.77
CA SER A 272 30.99 -31.03 11.37
C SER A 272 31.99 -30.74 12.50
N PHE A 273 31.75 -29.69 13.29
CA PHE A 273 32.59 -29.33 14.43
C PHE A 273 32.50 -30.39 15.53
N TRP A 274 31.28 -30.79 15.92
CA TRP A 274 31.07 -31.82 16.94
C TRP A 274 31.55 -33.21 16.52
N SER A 275 31.46 -33.54 15.22
CA SER A 275 31.97 -34.80 14.68
C SER A 275 33.50 -34.84 14.59
N SER A 276 34.14 -33.68 14.44
CA SER A 276 35.61 -33.55 14.41
C SER A 276 36.24 -33.59 15.82
N ASP A 277 35.49 -33.25 16.87
CA ASP A 277 35.98 -33.20 18.26
C ASP A 277 35.85 -34.53 19.03
N GLY A 278 35.41 -35.61 18.37
CA GLY A 278 35.41 -36.98 18.91
C GLY A 278 36.80 -37.59 19.22
N GLY A 279 37.87 -36.79 19.16
CA GLY A 279 39.26 -37.18 19.39
C GLY A 279 39.85 -36.89 20.78
N TYR A 280 39.13 -36.25 21.71
CA TYR A 280 39.66 -35.96 23.06
C TYR A 280 39.01 -36.78 24.17
N ALA A 281 39.06 -38.11 24.02
CA ALA A 281 38.98 -39.02 25.15
C ALA A 281 40.37 -39.21 25.78
N GLN A 282 40.79 -38.32 26.69
CA GLN A 282 41.60 -38.60 27.89
C GLN A 282 42.12 -37.31 28.55
N LEU A 283 41.32 -36.72 29.44
CA LEU A 283 41.87 -36.06 30.62
C LEU A 283 41.47 -36.89 31.83
N ARG A 284 42.38 -37.79 32.23
CA ARG A 284 42.37 -38.45 33.53
C ARG A 284 42.37 -37.38 34.61
N PHE A 285 41.22 -37.09 35.21
CA PHE A 285 41.20 -36.61 36.58
C PHE A 285 41.40 -37.81 37.51
N GLY A 286 42.66 -38.04 37.87
CA GLY A 286 42.99 -38.82 39.05
C GLY A 286 42.49 -38.07 40.29
N GLY A 287 41.53 -38.67 41.00
CA GLY A 287 41.05 -38.23 42.32
C GLY A 287 40.68 -39.47 43.14
N PRO A 288 40.97 -39.50 44.46
CA PRO A 288 41.34 -40.73 45.17
C PRO A 288 40.16 -41.56 45.69
N SER A 289 40.47 -42.83 45.95
CA SER A 289 39.66 -43.89 46.57
C SER A 289 38.83 -43.43 47.79
N PRO A 290 37.58 -43.90 47.98
CA PRO A 290 36.77 -43.57 49.15
C PRO A 290 37.29 -44.33 50.38
N ARG A 291 37.64 -43.57 51.43
CA ARG A 291 37.81 -44.11 52.78
C ARG A 291 36.46 -44.55 53.33
N GLU A 292 36.40 -45.81 53.72
CA GLU A 292 35.37 -46.39 54.61
C GLU A 292 35.25 -45.58 55.91
N ARG A 293 34.02 -45.41 56.41
CA ARG A 293 33.78 -45.11 57.83
C ARG A 293 33.21 -46.36 58.50
N PRO A 294 33.75 -46.78 59.65
CA PRO A 294 33.12 -47.80 60.47
C PRO A 294 31.98 -47.21 61.31
N SER A 295 31.19 -48.13 61.84
CA SER A 295 29.89 -48.05 62.51
C SER A 295 29.72 -47.01 63.61
#